data_AF-G7JME6-F1
#
_entry.id   AF-G7JME6-F1
#
_cell.length_a   1.000
_cell.length_b   1.000
_cell.length_c   1.000
_cell.angle_alpha   90.00
_cell.angle_beta   90.00
_cell.angle_gamma   90.00
#
_symmetry.space_group_name_H-M   'P 1'
#
loop_
_entity.id
_entity.type
_entity.pdbx_description
1 polymer ?
#
loop_
_entity_poly.entity_id
_entity_poly.type
_entity_poly.pdbx_seq_one_letter_code
_entity_poly.pdbx_strand_id
1 'polypeptide(L)'
;MEKKNTFEMVSDDSDHKFLSHNISGNCFRDTKSALYKRIMKEWKILENNLPDSIYVKAYETRIDLLRAVIVSAAGTPYHDGLFFFDIQFPDDYPNSPPKIHYHSFGYSLNPNLYPDGTVCLSLLNTWPSTKGEKWDPTRSTLLQLLVSIQALVLNECPLFNEPFYRIFKRSFHETKSFTYNEDVFVKTCHAAYLIIRTPPKNFEVFVKEHFRERGHVLLAACKEYVNGHVRVGYYGYNTMDSSSNRDNSSTVIEVRESFQVSLRSAYRRLYTKFKECGASLETFHHDLEFEVQVNAGSGICEKAMAMIKQALGWKKEST
;
A
#
# COMPACT_ATOMS: atom_id res chain seq x y z
N MET A 1 10.54 19.20 -13.59
CA MET A 1 9.76 18.61 -12.48
C MET A 1 10.51 18.97 -11.22
N GLU A 2 9.97 19.85 -10.37
CA GLU A 2 10.63 20.19 -9.10
C GLU A 2 10.75 18.92 -8.25
N LYS A 3 11.93 18.72 -7.64
CA LYS A 3 12.15 17.60 -6.73
C LYS A 3 11.24 17.81 -5.52
N LYS A 4 10.22 16.97 -5.34
CA LYS A 4 9.34 17.03 -4.17
C LYS A 4 10.23 16.87 -2.92
N ASN A 5 10.01 17.72 -1.91
CA ASN A 5 10.79 17.63 -0.69
C ASN A 5 10.38 16.37 0.10
N THR A 6 11.24 15.36 0.12
CA THR A 6 10.98 14.07 0.76
C THR A 6 11.36 14.03 2.25
N PHE A 7 12.04 15.06 2.76
CA PHE A 7 12.39 15.18 4.18
C PHE A 7 12.02 16.57 4.72
N GLU A 8 11.25 16.62 5.80
CA GLU A 8 10.77 17.88 6.37
C GLU A 8 10.91 17.86 7.90
N MET A 9 11.11 19.04 8.51
CA MET A 9 10.99 19.19 9.96
C MET A 9 9.64 19.79 10.32
N VAL A 10 9.00 19.25 11.35
CA VAL A 10 7.68 19.68 11.85
C VAL A 10 7.68 19.74 13.38
N SER A 11 6.76 20.49 13.97
CA SER A 11 6.74 20.72 15.42
C SER A 11 5.75 19.85 16.19
N ASP A 12 4.62 19.45 15.59
CA ASP A 12 3.52 18.76 16.29
C ASP A 12 3.65 17.23 16.22
N ASP A 13 4.05 16.61 17.33
CA ASP A 13 4.21 15.16 17.53
C ASP A 13 3.08 14.53 18.37
N SER A 14 1.98 15.24 18.59
CA SER A 14 0.96 14.87 19.60
C SER A 14 0.18 13.57 19.31
N ASP A 15 0.19 13.08 18.07
CA ASP A 15 -0.42 11.80 17.68
C ASP A 15 0.60 10.66 17.49
N HIS A 16 1.88 10.90 17.81
CA HIS A 16 2.94 9.93 17.56
C HIS A 16 2.87 8.74 18.53
N LYS A 17 2.98 7.51 18.02
CA LYS A 17 2.89 6.27 18.80
C LYS A 17 3.80 6.25 20.03
N PHE A 18 5.00 6.80 19.89
CA PHE A 18 6.05 6.74 20.92
C PHE A 18 6.14 8.03 21.76
N LEU A 19 5.15 8.93 21.68
CA LEU A 19 5.16 10.20 22.41
C LEU A 19 5.33 10.00 23.93
N SER A 20 4.60 9.04 24.50
CA SER A 20 4.59 8.71 25.92
C SER A 20 5.82 7.94 26.42
N HIS A 21 6.70 7.50 25.50
CA HIS A 21 7.97 6.89 25.89
C HIS A 21 8.86 7.99 26.49
N ASN A 22 8.91 8.04 27.82
CA ASN A 22 9.82 8.88 28.56
C ASN A 22 11.24 8.44 28.26
N ILE A 23 11.98 9.27 27.51
CA ILE A 23 13.41 9.08 27.37
C ILE A 23 14.12 9.96 28.41
N SER A 24 14.66 9.30 29.43
CA SER A 24 15.20 9.92 30.65
C SER A 24 16.55 10.63 30.46
N GLY A 25 16.96 10.94 29.21
CA GLY A 25 18.34 11.33 28.90
C GLY A 25 18.50 12.74 28.33
N ASN A 26 19.42 13.51 28.89
CA ASN A 26 19.98 14.72 28.25
C ASN A 26 20.66 14.41 26.90
N CYS A 27 20.91 13.14 26.57
CA CYS A 27 21.66 12.71 25.39
C CYS A 27 21.05 13.16 24.05
N PHE A 28 19.73 13.35 23.97
CA PHE A 28 19.06 13.86 22.77
C PHE A 28 19.09 15.40 22.65
N ARG A 29 19.47 16.10 23.72
CA ARG A 29 19.59 17.57 23.75
C ARG A 29 21.05 18.03 23.76
N ASP A 30 21.95 17.19 24.26
CA ASP A 30 23.38 17.46 24.25
C ASP A 30 23.97 17.24 22.85
N THR A 31 24.23 18.34 22.15
CA THR A 31 24.83 18.36 20.81
C THR A 31 26.22 17.73 20.76
N LYS A 32 26.89 17.59 21.92
CA LYS A 32 28.21 16.95 22.01
C LYS A 32 28.11 15.43 22.11
N SER A 33 26.95 14.89 22.49
CA SER A 33 26.75 13.45 22.70
C SER A 33 26.93 12.67 21.40
N ALA A 34 27.45 11.44 21.52
CA ALA A 34 27.64 10.55 20.38
C ALA A 34 26.29 10.18 19.72
N LEU A 35 25.24 10.00 20.55
CA LEU A 35 23.88 9.72 20.11
C LEU A 35 23.31 10.85 19.26
N TYR A 36 23.37 12.09 19.74
CA TYR A 36 22.90 13.27 19.01
C TYR A 36 23.58 13.35 17.63
N LYS A 37 24.91 13.26 17.62
CA LYS A 37 25.70 13.28 16.37
C LYS A 37 25.31 12.15 15.43
N ARG A 38 25.03 10.95 15.97
CA ARG A 38 24.58 9.80 15.17
C ARG A 38 23.19 10.06 14.56
N ILE A 39 22.24 10.59 15.32
CA ILE A 39 20.89 10.91 14.81
C ILE A 39 20.95 11.99 13.73
N MET A 40 21.72 13.06 13.95
CA MET A 40 21.91 14.09 12.92
C MET A 40 22.55 13.53 11.64
N LYS A 41 23.43 12.53 11.76
CA LYS A 41 23.95 11.79 10.59
C LYS A 41 22.86 11.00 9.88
N GLU A 42 21.97 10.31 10.60
CA GLU A 42 20.80 9.62 10.01
C GLU A 42 19.90 10.61 9.27
N TRP A 43 19.57 11.75 9.88
CA TRP A 43 18.76 12.80 9.25
C TRP A 43 19.41 13.30 7.95
N LYS A 44 20.72 13.53 7.97
CA LYS A 44 21.46 13.95 6.77
C LYS A 44 21.45 12.88 5.68
N ILE A 45 21.52 11.59 6.04
CA ILE A 45 21.40 10.50 5.08
C ILE A 45 20.01 10.50 4.43
N LEU A 46 18.95 10.66 5.23
CA LEU A 46 17.57 10.69 4.74
C LEU A 46 17.32 11.88 3.82
N GLU A 47 17.68 13.10 4.25
CA GLU A 47 17.52 14.34 3.48
C GLU A 47 18.11 14.24 2.06
N ASN A 48 19.26 13.57 1.91
CA ASN A 48 19.96 13.51 0.63
C ASN A 48 19.60 12.29 -0.24
N ASN A 49 19.13 11.19 0.35
CA ASN A 49 19.10 9.88 -0.32
C ASN A 49 17.75 9.16 -0.26
N LEU A 50 16.68 9.79 0.26
CA LEU A 50 15.34 9.20 0.21
C LEU A 50 14.89 9.01 -1.25
N PRO A 51 14.36 7.83 -1.62
CA PRO A 51 13.64 7.65 -2.88
C PRO A 51 12.42 8.57 -2.96
N ASP A 52 12.00 8.94 -4.17
CA ASP A 52 10.86 9.85 -4.41
C ASP A 52 9.50 9.28 -3.92
N SER A 53 9.47 7.99 -3.55
CA SER A 53 8.31 7.28 -3.01
C SER A 53 8.31 7.19 -1.48
N ILE A 54 9.32 7.72 -0.78
CA ILE A 54 9.42 7.68 0.68
C ILE A 54 9.55 9.12 1.20
N TYR A 55 8.65 9.50 2.10
CA TYR A 55 8.62 10.82 2.72
C TYR A 55 8.79 10.68 4.23
N VAL A 56 9.60 11.56 4.84
CA VAL A 56 9.94 11.49 6.26
C VAL A 56 9.71 12.84 6.94
N LYS A 57 8.81 12.81 7.94
CA LYS A 57 8.53 13.76 9.01
C LYS A 57 9.56 13.69 10.15
N ALA A 58 10.45 14.65 10.37
CA ALA A 58 11.27 14.72 11.59
C ALA A 58 10.71 15.77 12.57
N TYR A 59 10.85 15.56 13.88
CA TYR A 59 10.26 16.46 14.89
C TYR A 59 11.31 17.37 15.55
N GLU A 60 11.05 18.67 15.58
CA GLU A 60 11.98 19.70 16.09
C GLU A 60 12.30 19.53 17.58
N THR A 61 11.30 19.16 18.38
CA THR A 61 11.40 19.05 19.84
C THR A 61 11.85 17.67 20.32
N ARG A 62 11.69 16.66 19.47
CA ARG A 62 11.91 15.24 19.75
C ARG A 62 12.70 14.63 18.62
N ILE A 63 14.00 14.90 18.58
CA ILE A 63 14.88 14.42 17.52
C ILE A 63 14.96 12.88 17.43
N ASP A 64 14.55 12.19 18.49
CA ASP A 64 14.43 10.74 18.54
C ASP A 64 13.26 10.21 17.71
N LEU A 65 12.24 11.04 17.45
CA LEU A 65 11.01 10.67 16.76
C LEU A 65 11.07 11.05 15.29
N LEU A 66 10.54 10.17 14.43
CA LEU A 66 10.29 10.43 13.02
C LEU A 66 9.00 9.71 12.59
N ARG A 67 8.29 10.26 11.61
CA ARG A 67 7.21 9.57 10.91
C ARG A 67 7.56 9.41 9.44
N ALA A 68 7.53 8.19 8.93
CA ALA A 68 7.73 7.92 7.51
C ALA A 68 6.41 7.51 6.84
N VAL A 69 6.25 7.87 5.57
CA VAL A 69 5.25 7.27 4.69
C VAL A 69 5.92 6.71 3.45
N ILE A 70 5.54 5.48 3.10
CA ILE A 70 5.97 4.81 1.87
C ILE A 70 4.77 4.78 0.92
N VAL A 71 4.92 5.39 -0.25
CA VAL A 71 4.01 5.23 -1.38
C VAL A 71 4.36 3.91 -2.05
N SER A 72 3.41 2.98 -2.10
CA SER A 72 3.70 1.66 -2.65
C SER A 72 3.81 1.67 -4.18
N ALA A 73 4.72 0.85 -4.69
CA ALA A 73 5.04 0.75 -6.11
C ALA A 73 3.94 0.06 -6.92
N ALA A 74 3.87 0.41 -8.21
CA ALA A 74 3.16 -0.37 -9.21
C ALA A 74 3.74 -1.79 -9.31
N GLY A 75 2.98 -2.75 -9.82
CA GLY A 75 3.39 -4.16 -9.82
C GLY A 75 3.09 -4.88 -8.49
N THR A 76 2.44 -4.24 -7.54
CA THR A 76 2.16 -4.81 -6.20
C THR A 76 0.67 -4.69 -5.87
N PRO A 77 0.09 -5.59 -5.04
CA PRO A 77 -1.30 -5.45 -4.59
C PRO A 77 -1.51 -4.24 -3.67
N TYR A 78 -0.46 -3.48 -3.39
CA TYR A 78 -0.44 -2.31 -2.54
C TYR A 78 -0.42 -0.99 -3.35
N HIS A 79 -0.31 -1.05 -4.68
CA HIS A 79 0.01 0.09 -5.54
C HIS A 79 -0.81 1.34 -5.22
N ASP A 80 -0.15 2.49 -5.22
CA ASP A 80 -0.73 3.80 -4.86
C ASP A 80 -1.28 3.91 -3.42
N GLY A 81 -1.17 2.85 -2.60
CA GLY A 81 -1.43 2.88 -1.17
C GLY A 81 -0.35 3.63 -0.40
N LEU A 82 -0.76 4.22 0.74
CA LEU A 82 0.13 4.92 1.66
C LEU A 82 0.34 4.09 2.92
N PHE A 83 1.60 3.83 3.28
CA PHE A 83 1.98 3.04 4.45
C PHE A 83 2.74 3.91 5.44
N PHE A 84 2.10 4.24 6.56
CA PHE A 84 2.66 5.12 7.59
C PHE A 84 3.34 4.35 8.72
N PHE A 85 4.49 4.86 9.15
CA PHE A 85 5.31 4.29 10.20
C PHE A 85 5.76 5.37 11.20
N ASP A 86 5.45 5.18 12.47
CA ASP A 86 6.07 5.95 13.56
C ASP A 86 7.37 5.28 13.95
N ILE A 87 8.43 6.07 14.13
CA ILE A 87 9.80 5.60 14.35
C ILE A 87 10.37 6.32 15.56
N GLN A 88 11.09 5.59 16.41
CA GLN A 88 11.83 6.15 17.54
C GLN A 88 13.24 5.56 17.62
N PHE A 89 14.25 6.42 17.68
CA PHE A 89 15.60 6.03 18.06
C PHE A 89 15.66 5.77 19.58
N PRO A 90 16.14 4.58 20.03
CA PRO A 90 16.34 4.33 21.45
C PRO A 90 17.53 5.14 22.01
N ASP A 91 17.64 5.19 23.34
CA ASP A 91 18.70 5.89 24.07
C ASP A 91 20.10 5.27 23.88
N ASP A 92 20.16 3.99 23.51
CA ASP A 92 21.39 3.27 23.18
C ASP A 92 21.68 3.21 21.67
N TYR A 93 20.93 3.93 20.83
CA TYR A 93 21.14 3.95 19.38
C TYR A 93 22.58 4.41 19.03
N PRO A 94 23.30 3.73 18.11
CA PRO A 94 22.84 2.70 17.18
C PRO A 94 23.08 1.26 17.67
N ASN A 95 23.35 1.01 18.96
CA ASN A 95 23.59 -0.36 19.44
C ASN A 95 22.34 -1.22 19.29
N SER A 96 21.17 -0.66 19.58
CA SER A 96 19.87 -1.25 19.24
C SER A 96 19.28 -0.61 17.97
N PRO A 97 18.49 -1.37 17.18
CA PRO A 97 17.75 -0.81 16.04
C PRO A 97 16.71 0.21 16.48
N PRO A 98 16.23 1.07 15.57
CA PRO A 98 15.11 1.96 15.88
C PRO A 98 13.84 1.13 16.17
N LYS A 99 13.00 1.63 17.06
CA LYS A 99 11.63 1.13 17.23
C LYS A 99 10.78 1.64 16.07
N ILE A 100 9.88 0.82 15.57
CA ILE A 100 8.97 1.18 14.47
C ILE A 100 7.57 0.64 14.76
N HIS A 101 6.55 1.40 14.36
CA HIS A 101 5.15 1.03 14.48
C HIS A 101 4.40 1.37 13.20
N TYR A 102 3.82 0.37 12.57
CA TYR A 102 2.99 0.49 11.38
C TYR A 102 1.55 0.91 11.76
N HIS A 103 1.02 1.91 11.05
CA HIS A 103 -0.38 2.32 11.18
C HIS A 103 -1.28 1.33 10.41
N SER A 104 -1.60 0.20 11.06
CA SER A 104 -2.29 -0.94 10.44
C SER A 104 -3.80 -0.77 10.25
N PHE A 105 -4.43 0.09 11.07
CA PHE A 105 -5.89 0.16 11.24
C PHE A 105 -6.55 -1.20 11.56
N GLY A 106 -5.80 -2.10 12.20
CA GLY A 106 -6.26 -3.46 12.53
C GLY A 106 -6.25 -4.44 11.35
N TYR A 107 -5.74 -4.05 10.18
CA TYR A 107 -5.60 -4.95 9.04
C TYR A 107 -4.27 -5.71 9.07
N SER A 108 -4.32 -6.99 8.74
CA SER A 108 -3.13 -7.76 8.33
C SER A 108 -3.00 -7.67 6.81
N LEU A 109 -2.11 -6.77 6.36
CA LEU A 109 -1.84 -6.46 4.96
C LEU A 109 -0.64 -7.22 4.40
N ASN A 110 0.24 -7.71 5.27
CA ASN A 110 1.41 -8.50 4.92
C ASN A 110 1.76 -9.45 6.08
N PRO A 111 2.36 -10.63 5.84
CA PRO A 111 2.85 -11.48 6.94
C PRO A 111 3.87 -10.78 7.86
N ASN A 112 4.54 -9.75 7.36
CA ASN A 112 5.47 -8.93 8.15
C ASN A 112 4.86 -7.64 8.72
N LEU A 113 3.58 -7.34 8.46
CA LEU A 113 2.88 -6.17 8.97
C LEU A 113 1.64 -6.61 9.74
N TYR A 114 1.76 -6.62 11.07
CA TYR A 114 0.72 -7.15 11.94
C TYR A 114 -0.41 -6.13 12.22
N PRO A 115 -1.62 -6.63 12.55
CA PRO A 115 -2.75 -5.79 12.95
C PRO A 115 -2.48 -4.88 14.15
N ASP A 116 -1.56 -5.24 15.05
CA ASP A 116 -1.17 -4.42 16.20
C ASP A 116 -0.11 -3.36 15.87
N GLY A 117 0.32 -3.28 14.60
CA GLY A 117 1.34 -2.37 14.10
C GLY A 117 2.78 -2.88 14.24
N THR A 118 2.99 -4.13 14.67
CA THR A 118 4.33 -4.74 14.69
C THR A 118 4.86 -4.95 13.27
N VAL A 119 6.14 -4.62 13.06
CA VAL A 119 6.86 -4.82 11.79
C VAL A 119 7.94 -5.89 11.95
N CYS A 120 7.90 -6.92 11.10
CA CYS A 120 8.87 -8.01 11.10
C CYS A 120 9.94 -7.84 10.03
N LEU A 121 11.17 -7.54 10.46
CA LEU A 121 12.35 -7.55 9.60
C LEU A 121 13.57 -8.01 10.40
N SER A 122 14.51 -8.66 9.72
CA SER A 122 15.78 -9.07 10.33
C SER A 122 16.58 -7.86 10.84
N LEU A 123 16.52 -6.73 10.12
CA LEU A 123 17.11 -5.45 10.53
C LEU A 123 16.50 -4.86 11.81
N LEU A 124 15.33 -5.32 12.23
CA LEU A 124 14.67 -4.91 13.48
C LEU A 124 14.86 -5.96 14.58
N ASN A 125 15.59 -7.06 14.30
CA ASN A 125 15.70 -8.24 15.16
C ASN A 125 14.35 -8.89 15.50
N THR A 126 13.29 -8.60 14.74
CA THR A 126 11.94 -9.16 14.92
C THR A 126 11.65 -10.33 13.99
N TRP A 127 12.65 -10.78 13.22
CA TRP A 127 12.53 -11.91 12.30
C TRP A 127 13.81 -12.78 12.32
N PRO A 128 13.69 -14.12 12.26
CA PRO A 128 14.85 -15.00 12.16
C PRO A 128 15.68 -14.70 10.90
N SER A 129 17.00 -14.65 11.02
CA SER A 129 17.88 -14.33 9.90
C SER A 129 19.26 -14.98 10.04
N THR A 130 19.98 -15.06 8.93
CA THR A 130 21.37 -15.52 8.90
C THR A 130 22.34 -14.39 9.30
N LYS A 131 23.62 -14.73 9.53
CA LYS A 131 24.66 -13.74 9.85
C LYS A 131 24.81 -12.74 8.69
N GLY A 132 24.63 -11.44 8.97
CA GLY A 132 24.76 -10.35 8.00
C GLY A 132 23.45 -9.62 7.63
N GLU A 133 22.30 -10.18 7.98
CA GLU A 133 20.98 -9.59 7.71
C GLU A 133 20.38 -8.83 8.92
N LYS A 134 21.05 -8.90 10.07
CA LYS A 134 20.64 -8.24 11.32
C LYS A 134 21.12 -6.80 11.38
N TRP A 135 20.56 -6.03 12.32
CA TRP A 135 21.04 -4.69 12.62
C TRP A 135 22.53 -4.68 12.97
N ASP A 136 23.30 -3.86 12.26
CA ASP A 136 24.71 -3.60 12.53
C ASP A 136 24.87 -2.14 12.98
N PRO A 137 25.25 -1.89 14.25
CA PRO A 137 25.42 -0.53 14.79
C PRO A 137 26.35 0.37 13.97
N THR A 138 27.31 -0.23 13.25
CA THR A 138 28.33 0.48 12.49
C THR A 138 27.92 0.77 11.04
N ARG A 139 27.00 -0.03 10.47
CA ARG A 139 26.67 -0.01 9.03
C ARG A 139 25.20 0.25 8.72
N SER A 140 24.29 -0.26 9.54
CA SER A 140 22.85 -0.11 9.30
C SER A 140 22.41 1.34 9.49
N THR A 141 21.42 1.75 8.69
CA THR A 141 20.84 3.10 8.69
C THR A 141 19.32 3.01 8.66
N LEU A 142 18.65 4.09 9.07
CA LEU A 142 17.19 4.18 8.95
C LEU A 142 16.75 4.15 7.48
N LEU A 143 17.53 4.75 6.58
CA LEU A 143 17.27 4.67 5.13
C LEU A 143 17.24 3.22 4.64
N GLN A 144 18.23 2.40 5.02
CA GLN A 144 18.27 0.99 4.66
C GLN A 144 17.04 0.24 5.17
N LEU A 145 16.59 0.55 6.40
CA LEU A 145 15.38 -0.04 6.95
C LEU A 145 14.14 0.31 6.11
N LEU A 146 13.92 1.60 5.80
CA LEU A 146 12.75 2.05 5.02
C LEU A 146 12.75 1.46 3.60
N VAL A 147 13.90 1.43 2.92
CA VAL A 147 14.02 0.81 1.59
C VAL A 147 13.82 -0.71 1.67
N SER A 148 14.25 -1.36 2.75
CA SER A 148 13.99 -2.80 2.95
C SER A 148 12.51 -3.10 3.16
N ILE A 149 11.76 -2.25 3.88
CA ILE A 149 10.30 -2.38 3.99
C ILE A 149 9.67 -2.29 2.60
N GLN A 150 10.03 -1.27 1.81
CA GLN A 150 9.49 -1.12 0.46
C GLN A 150 9.80 -2.33 -0.43
N ALA A 151 11.05 -2.80 -0.45
CA ALA A 151 11.49 -3.84 -1.37
C ALA A 151 11.10 -5.27 -0.94
N LEU A 152 11.19 -5.58 0.36
CA LEU A 152 11.01 -6.95 0.87
C LEU A 152 9.61 -7.18 1.41
N VAL A 153 8.97 -6.16 1.99
CA VAL A 153 7.64 -6.30 2.60
C VAL A 153 6.56 -5.97 1.57
N LEU A 154 6.62 -4.78 0.97
CA LEU A 154 5.60 -4.29 0.04
C LEU A 154 5.85 -4.75 -1.41
N ASN A 155 6.04 -6.06 -1.60
CA ASN A 155 6.40 -6.66 -2.90
C ASN A 155 5.18 -7.21 -3.69
N GLU A 156 5.43 -7.71 -4.90
CA GLU A 156 4.45 -8.25 -5.86
C GLU A 156 3.70 -9.50 -5.36
N CYS A 157 4.38 -10.36 -4.59
CA CYS A 157 3.84 -11.66 -4.14
C CYS A 157 3.98 -11.80 -2.61
N PRO A 158 3.27 -10.97 -1.82
CA PRO A 158 3.45 -10.89 -0.37
C PRO A 158 3.09 -12.16 0.40
N LEU A 159 2.35 -13.10 -0.19
CA LEU A 159 2.11 -14.42 0.41
C LEU A 159 3.42 -15.12 0.77
N PHE A 160 4.46 -14.99 -0.07
CA PHE A 160 5.74 -15.68 0.13
C PHE A 160 6.64 -15.05 1.19
N ASN A 161 6.20 -13.95 1.83
CA ASN A 161 6.86 -13.41 3.00
C ASN A 161 6.64 -14.32 4.23
N GLU A 162 5.57 -15.11 4.22
CA GLU A 162 5.31 -16.14 5.22
C GLU A 162 6.26 -17.35 5.01
N PRO A 163 7.10 -17.71 6.00
CA PRO A 163 8.15 -18.72 5.84
C PRO A 163 7.67 -20.06 5.30
N PHE A 164 6.49 -20.52 5.72
CA PHE A 164 5.96 -21.81 5.31
C PHE A 164 5.77 -21.93 3.79
N TYR A 165 5.40 -20.84 3.10
CA TYR A 165 5.19 -20.84 1.65
C TYR A 165 6.50 -20.81 0.84
N ARG A 166 7.66 -20.67 1.49
CA ARG A 166 8.98 -20.72 0.85
C ARG A 166 9.55 -22.14 0.76
N ILE A 167 8.91 -23.13 1.40
CA ILE A 167 9.38 -24.52 1.44
C ILE A 167 9.23 -25.20 0.07
N PHE A 168 8.14 -24.91 -0.63
CA PHE A 168 7.85 -25.46 -1.97
C PHE A 168 8.11 -24.42 -3.07
N LYS A 169 8.20 -24.86 -4.33
CA LYS A 169 8.33 -23.95 -5.48
C LYS A 169 7.10 -23.04 -5.56
N ARG A 170 7.33 -21.75 -5.89
CA ARG A 170 6.26 -20.74 -6.03
C ARG A 170 5.12 -21.18 -6.94
N SER A 171 5.43 -21.91 -8.01
CA SER A 171 4.44 -22.43 -8.97
C SER A 171 3.35 -23.29 -8.34
N PHE A 172 3.62 -23.96 -7.21
CA PHE A 172 2.61 -24.74 -6.48
C PHE A 172 1.61 -23.87 -5.69
N HIS A 173 1.88 -22.57 -5.55
CA HIS A 173 1.12 -21.65 -4.72
C HIS A 173 0.65 -20.40 -5.47
N GLU A 174 0.75 -20.38 -6.80
CA GLU A 174 0.35 -19.23 -7.62
C GLU A 174 -1.11 -18.82 -7.40
N THR A 175 -2.06 -19.76 -7.49
CA THR A 175 -3.49 -19.48 -7.25
C THR A 175 -3.74 -18.92 -5.85
N LYS A 176 -3.01 -19.41 -4.84
CA LYS A 176 -3.08 -18.88 -3.46
C LYS A 176 -2.51 -17.47 -3.39
N SER A 177 -1.41 -17.20 -4.10
CA SER A 177 -0.81 -15.87 -4.17
C SER A 177 -1.74 -14.87 -4.82
N PHE A 178 -2.45 -15.24 -5.90
CA PHE A 178 -3.42 -14.34 -6.55
C PHE A 178 -4.62 -14.06 -5.64
N THR A 179 -5.16 -15.09 -4.99
CA THR A 179 -6.20 -14.96 -3.96
C THR A 179 -5.75 -14.02 -2.83
N TYR A 180 -4.50 -14.17 -2.37
CA TYR A 180 -3.95 -13.31 -1.33
C TYR A 180 -3.81 -11.85 -1.81
N ASN A 181 -3.37 -11.63 -3.04
CA ASN A 181 -3.24 -10.30 -3.64
C ASN A 181 -4.60 -9.59 -3.73
N GLU A 182 -5.65 -10.29 -4.13
CA GLU A 182 -7.03 -9.78 -4.12
C GLU A 182 -7.45 -9.29 -2.73
N ASP A 183 -7.27 -10.11 -1.70
CA ASP A 183 -7.63 -9.77 -0.32
C ASP A 183 -6.81 -8.58 0.21
N VAL A 184 -5.53 -8.53 -0.13
CA VAL A 184 -4.62 -7.44 0.23
C VAL A 184 -5.01 -6.12 -0.45
N PHE A 185 -5.39 -6.16 -1.73
CA PHE A 185 -5.77 -4.95 -2.45
C PHE A 185 -7.06 -4.34 -1.91
N VAL A 186 -8.06 -5.16 -1.57
CA VAL A 186 -9.28 -4.69 -0.88
C VAL A 186 -8.93 -4.03 0.46
N LYS A 187 -8.05 -4.64 1.26
CA LYS A 187 -7.59 -4.05 2.52
C LYS A 187 -6.81 -2.77 2.31
N THR A 188 -6.01 -2.67 1.25
CA THR A 188 -5.28 -1.46 0.87
C THR A 188 -6.26 -0.33 0.52
N CYS A 189 -7.32 -0.65 -0.22
CA CYS A 189 -8.42 0.29 -0.49
C CYS A 189 -9.10 0.77 0.80
N HIS A 190 -9.35 -0.13 1.75
CA HIS A 190 -9.90 0.26 3.05
C HIS A 190 -8.94 1.12 3.88
N ALA A 191 -7.64 0.80 3.89
CA ALA A 191 -6.62 1.62 4.54
C ALA A 191 -6.57 3.02 3.92
N ALA A 192 -6.59 3.14 2.59
CA ALA A 192 -6.64 4.44 1.90
C ALA A 192 -7.87 5.27 2.32
N TYR A 193 -9.05 4.64 2.40
CA TYR A 193 -10.26 5.30 2.91
C TYR A 193 -10.08 5.82 4.35
N LEU A 194 -9.46 5.06 5.24
CA LEU A 194 -9.22 5.47 6.62
C LEU A 194 -8.17 6.57 6.72
N ILE A 195 -7.09 6.47 5.96
CA ILE A 195 -6.03 7.49 5.88
C ILE A 195 -6.58 8.82 5.40
N ILE A 196 -7.51 8.85 4.42
CA ILE A 196 -8.15 10.11 4.00
C ILE A 196 -9.02 10.69 5.10
N ARG A 197 -9.70 9.85 5.89
CA ARG A 197 -10.60 10.30 6.95
C ARG A 197 -9.87 10.82 8.18
N THR A 198 -8.78 10.17 8.53
CA THR A 198 -7.96 10.48 9.71
C THR A 198 -6.49 10.44 9.28
N PRO A 199 -6.04 11.41 8.47
CA PRO A 199 -4.64 11.49 8.08
C PRO A 199 -3.76 11.68 9.32
N PRO A 200 -2.59 11.02 9.39
CA PRO A 200 -1.63 11.29 10.45
C PRO A 200 -1.22 12.76 10.45
N LYS A 201 -1.01 13.34 11.65
CA LYS A 201 -0.64 14.75 11.77
C LYS A 201 0.55 15.11 10.92
N ASN A 202 0.49 16.32 10.36
CA ASN A 202 1.42 16.92 9.42
C ASN A 202 1.33 16.33 7.99
N PHE A 203 0.65 15.22 7.76
CA PHE A 203 0.48 14.61 6.43
C PHE A 203 -0.87 14.90 5.76
N GLU A 204 -1.69 15.79 6.32
CA GLU A 204 -3.04 16.10 5.84
C GLU A 204 -3.03 16.59 4.39
N VAL A 205 -2.14 17.55 4.09
CA VAL A 205 -1.98 18.08 2.73
C VAL A 205 -1.42 17.00 1.81
N PHE A 206 -0.37 16.30 2.23
CA PHE A 206 0.24 15.22 1.45
C PHE A 206 -0.77 14.13 1.05
N VAL A 207 -1.55 13.62 2.02
CA VAL A 207 -2.58 12.60 1.78
C VAL A 207 -3.63 13.11 0.81
N LYS A 208 -4.12 14.34 1.00
CA LYS A 208 -5.12 14.93 0.12
C LYS A 208 -4.61 15.07 -1.31
N GLU A 209 -3.39 15.57 -1.49
CA GLU A 209 -2.80 15.75 -2.81
C GLU A 209 -2.47 14.43 -3.50
N HIS A 210 -1.94 13.46 -2.76
CA HIS A 210 -1.68 12.11 -3.28
C HIS A 210 -2.96 11.49 -3.84
N PHE A 211 -4.06 11.48 -3.08
CA PHE A 211 -5.29 10.88 -3.55
C PHE A 211 -6.07 11.76 -4.55
N ARG A 212 -5.83 13.07 -4.58
CA ARG A 212 -6.26 13.93 -5.70
C ARG A 212 -5.62 13.47 -7.01
N GLU A 213 -4.31 13.22 -6.99
CA GLU A 213 -3.53 12.83 -8.17
C GLU A 213 -3.77 11.36 -8.56
N ARG A 214 -3.88 10.45 -7.59
CA ARG A 214 -3.90 9.01 -7.83
C ARG A 214 -5.30 8.38 -7.77
N GLY A 215 -6.32 9.11 -7.32
CA GLY A 215 -7.68 8.59 -7.15
C GLY A 215 -8.25 7.95 -8.42
N HIS A 216 -8.11 8.62 -9.57
CA HIS A 216 -8.59 8.10 -10.86
C HIS A 216 -7.89 6.80 -11.27
N VAL A 217 -6.57 6.69 -11.01
CA VAL A 217 -5.78 5.48 -11.30
C VAL A 217 -6.26 4.30 -10.48
N LEU A 218 -6.50 4.52 -9.18
CA LEU A 218 -7.00 3.49 -8.27
C LEU A 218 -8.41 3.01 -8.67
N LEU A 219 -9.31 3.92 -9.04
CA LEU A 219 -10.65 3.53 -9.50
C LEU A 219 -10.60 2.77 -10.83
N ALA A 220 -9.70 3.14 -11.74
CA ALA A 220 -9.50 2.42 -12.98
C ALA A 220 -8.96 1.00 -12.73
N ALA A 221 -7.95 0.86 -11.85
CA ALA A 221 -7.45 -0.44 -11.44
C ALA A 221 -8.56 -1.32 -10.85
N CYS A 222 -9.44 -0.75 -10.01
CA CYS A 222 -10.59 -1.49 -9.48
C CYS A 222 -11.50 -2.04 -10.59
N LYS A 223 -11.78 -1.25 -11.63
CA LYS A 223 -12.60 -1.67 -12.77
C LYS A 223 -11.92 -2.79 -13.55
N GLU A 224 -10.63 -2.70 -13.81
CA GLU A 224 -9.92 -3.73 -14.56
C GLU A 224 -9.80 -5.04 -13.76
N TYR A 225 -9.59 -4.97 -12.45
CA TYR A 225 -9.48 -6.15 -11.59
C TYR A 225 -10.81 -6.86 -11.40
N VAL A 226 -11.90 -6.11 -11.22
CA VAL A 226 -13.22 -6.72 -10.97
C VAL A 226 -13.76 -7.47 -12.18
N ASN A 227 -13.42 -6.98 -13.39
CA ASN A 227 -13.80 -7.58 -14.67
C ASN A 227 -12.77 -8.61 -15.17
N GLY A 228 -11.70 -8.88 -14.42
CA GLY A 228 -10.71 -9.89 -14.78
C GLY A 228 -9.89 -9.57 -16.03
N HIS A 229 -9.79 -8.30 -16.41
CA HIS A 229 -8.98 -7.87 -17.56
C HIS A 229 -7.49 -7.98 -17.26
N VAL A 230 -7.11 -7.79 -16.01
CA VAL A 230 -5.73 -7.91 -15.52
C VAL A 230 -5.73 -8.36 -14.06
N ARG A 231 -4.66 -9.04 -13.64
CA ARG A 231 -4.48 -9.48 -12.25
C ARG A 231 -4.15 -8.30 -11.34
N VAL A 232 -4.58 -8.39 -10.09
CA VAL A 232 -4.26 -7.42 -9.04
C VAL A 232 -2.73 -7.23 -8.95
N GLY A 233 -2.30 -5.97 -9.02
CA GLY A 233 -0.91 -5.54 -9.06
C GLY A 233 -0.39 -5.15 -10.44
N TYR A 234 -1.00 -5.64 -11.53
CA TYR A 234 -0.46 -5.45 -12.90
C TYR A 234 -1.17 -4.35 -13.71
N TYR A 235 -2.03 -3.55 -13.09
CA TYR A 235 -2.70 -2.46 -13.79
C TYR A 235 -1.67 -1.35 -14.10
N GLY A 236 -1.61 -0.92 -15.36
CA GLY A 236 -0.66 0.12 -15.80
C GLY A 236 0.82 -0.30 -15.73
N TYR A 237 1.11 -1.57 -15.43
CA TYR A 237 2.48 -2.09 -15.45
C TYR A 237 2.84 -2.49 -16.88
N ASN A 238 3.86 -1.84 -17.47
CA ASN A 238 4.37 -2.21 -18.79
C ASN A 238 4.95 -3.62 -18.72
N THR A 239 4.24 -4.60 -19.27
CA THR A 239 4.76 -5.93 -19.55
C THR A 239 5.76 -5.85 -20.72
N MET A 240 6.98 -5.37 -20.44
CA MET A 240 8.14 -5.79 -21.22
C MET A 240 8.51 -7.22 -20.81
N ASP A 241 7.62 -8.16 -21.12
CA ASP A 241 7.98 -9.56 -21.36
C ASP A 241 7.09 -10.07 -22.50
N SER A 242 7.40 -9.53 -23.68
CA SER A 242 6.87 -10.00 -24.95
C SER A 242 7.56 -11.29 -25.34
N SER A 243 7.20 -12.40 -24.70
CA SER A 243 7.49 -13.74 -25.20
C SER A 243 6.53 -14.79 -24.63
N SER A 244 5.24 -14.56 -24.84
CA SER A 244 4.31 -15.65 -25.13
C SER A 244 3.23 -15.10 -26.05
N ASN A 245 2.88 -15.90 -27.06
CA ASN A 245 1.97 -15.57 -28.15
C ASN A 245 0.79 -14.71 -27.69
N ARG A 246 0.60 -13.57 -28.36
CA ARG A 246 -0.72 -12.92 -28.42
C ARG A 246 -1.64 -13.82 -29.23
N ASP A 247 -2.12 -14.89 -28.59
CA ASP A 247 -3.37 -15.49 -28.98
C ASP A 247 -4.44 -14.43 -28.77
N ASN A 248 -5.16 -14.12 -29.85
CA ASN A 248 -6.25 -13.15 -29.92
C ASN A 248 -7.52 -13.63 -29.18
N SER A 249 -7.34 -14.44 -28.13
CA SER A 249 -8.39 -14.81 -27.19
C SER A 249 -8.22 -13.92 -25.97
N SER A 250 -9.11 -12.94 -25.81
CA SER A 250 -9.24 -12.17 -24.58
C SER A 250 -9.73 -13.12 -23.46
N THR A 251 -8.83 -13.96 -22.95
CA THR A 251 -9.11 -14.83 -21.81
C THR A 251 -9.25 -13.96 -20.59
N VAL A 252 -10.50 -13.65 -20.24
CA VAL A 252 -10.82 -12.99 -18.99
C VAL A 252 -10.34 -13.88 -17.85
N ILE A 253 -9.57 -13.31 -16.94
CA ILE A 253 -9.08 -14.00 -15.75
C ILE A 253 -10.25 -14.25 -14.82
N GLU A 254 -10.37 -15.47 -14.29
CA GLU A 254 -11.38 -15.79 -13.28
C GLU A 254 -11.15 -14.96 -12.01
N VAL A 255 -12.19 -14.29 -11.54
CA VAL A 255 -12.18 -13.42 -10.36
C VAL A 255 -13.16 -13.97 -9.33
N ARG A 256 -12.75 -14.06 -8.06
CA ARG A 256 -13.64 -14.55 -7.00
C ARG A 256 -14.82 -13.60 -6.77
N GLU A 257 -16.02 -14.15 -6.69
CA GLU A 257 -17.23 -13.37 -6.35
C GLU A 257 -17.09 -12.60 -5.03
N SER A 258 -16.45 -13.22 -4.02
CA SER A 258 -16.20 -12.57 -2.73
C SER A 258 -15.33 -11.32 -2.88
N PHE A 259 -14.28 -11.38 -3.70
CA PHE A 259 -13.44 -10.23 -4.01
C PHE A 259 -14.23 -9.15 -4.74
N GLN A 260 -15.03 -9.53 -5.74
CA GLN A 260 -15.88 -8.59 -6.48
C GLN A 260 -16.83 -7.81 -5.55
N VAL A 261 -17.50 -8.50 -4.63
CA VAL A 261 -18.41 -7.89 -3.65
C VAL A 261 -17.65 -6.96 -2.70
N SER A 262 -16.52 -7.42 -2.14
CA SER A 262 -15.73 -6.60 -1.22
C SER A 262 -15.13 -5.38 -1.90
N LEU A 263 -14.62 -5.52 -3.12
CA LEU A 263 -14.05 -4.42 -3.88
C LEU A 263 -15.11 -3.38 -4.26
N ARG A 264 -16.33 -3.80 -4.65
CA ARG A 264 -17.46 -2.89 -4.92
C ARG A 264 -17.77 -2.02 -3.69
N SER A 265 -17.76 -2.62 -2.49
CA SER A 265 -17.97 -1.89 -1.23
C SER A 265 -16.85 -0.88 -0.94
N ALA A 266 -15.59 -1.28 -1.15
CA ALA A 266 -14.45 -0.38 -0.98
C ALA A 266 -14.46 0.77 -2.02
N TYR A 267 -14.75 0.46 -3.28
CA TYR A 267 -14.81 1.40 -4.39
C TYR A 267 -15.77 2.56 -4.13
N ARG A 268 -17.01 2.29 -3.70
CA ARG A 268 -18.01 3.33 -3.40
C ARG A 268 -17.52 4.35 -2.37
N ARG A 269 -16.85 3.84 -1.32
CA ARG A 269 -16.27 4.66 -0.26
C ARG A 269 -15.09 5.49 -0.78
N LEU A 270 -14.23 4.86 -1.58
CA LEU A 270 -13.08 5.52 -2.20
C LEU A 270 -13.51 6.60 -3.20
N TYR A 271 -14.46 6.32 -4.09
CA TYR A 271 -14.98 7.30 -5.05
C TYR A 271 -15.39 8.59 -4.33
N THR A 272 -16.17 8.45 -3.25
CA THR A 272 -16.63 9.60 -2.46
C THR A 272 -15.44 10.36 -1.87
N LYS A 273 -14.47 9.66 -1.27
CA LYS A 273 -13.30 10.29 -0.65
C LYS A 273 -12.30 10.90 -1.63
N PHE A 274 -12.07 10.27 -2.78
CA PHE A 274 -11.23 10.83 -3.84
C PHE A 274 -11.85 12.10 -4.43
N LYS A 275 -13.18 12.13 -4.60
CA LYS A 275 -13.90 13.35 -5.00
C LYS A 275 -13.74 14.48 -3.98
N GLU A 276 -13.83 14.18 -2.67
CA GLU A 276 -13.55 15.15 -1.60
C GLU A 276 -12.09 15.64 -1.59
N CYS A 277 -11.14 14.78 -1.96
CA CYS A 277 -9.73 15.18 -2.16
C CYS A 277 -9.54 16.08 -3.40
N GLY A 278 -10.52 16.15 -4.30
CA GLY A 278 -10.48 16.93 -5.53
C GLY A 278 -9.99 16.16 -6.76
N ALA A 279 -10.01 14.83 -6.73
CA ALA A 279 -9.65 14.02 -7.90
C ALA A 279 -10.63 14.27 -9.06
N SER A 280 -10.11 14.34 -10.30
CA SER A 280 -10.96 14.39 -11.50
C SER A 280 -11.49 12.99 -11.82
N LEU A 281 -12.80 12.80 -11.63
CA LEU A 281 -13.48 11.50 -11.73
C LEU A 281 -14.64 11.52 -12.74
N GLU A 282 -14.59 12.41 -13.73
CA GLU A 282 -15.70 12.67 -14.68
C GLU A 282 -16.12 11.42 -15.48
N THR A 283 -15.19 10.50 -15.72
CA THR A 283 -15.40 9.25 -16.47
C THR A 283 -15.78 8.07 -15.57
N PHE A 284 -15.94 8.28 -14.25
CA PHE A 284 -16.21 7.23 -13.28
C PHE A 284 -17.60 7.38 -12.66
N HIS A 285 -18.29 6.26 -12.52
CA HIS A 285 -19.56 6.19 -11.78
C HIS A 285 -19.29 5.92 -10.29
N HIS A 286 -20.24 6.33 -9.44
CA HIS A 286 -20.18 6.12 -7.99
C HIS A 286 -20.22 4.62 -7.63
N ASP A 287 -20.99 3.86 -8.41
CA ASP A 287 -21.07 2.41 -8.33
C ASP A 287 -20.09 1.76 -9.31
N LEU A 288 -19.42 0.71 -8.84
CA LEU A 288 -18.55 -0.10 -9.69
C LEU A 288 -19.40 -1.03 -10.57
N GLU A 289 -19.37 -0.78 -11.87
CA GLU A 289 -20.10 -1.55 -12.88
C GLU A 289 -19.34 -2.81 -13.30
N PHE A 290 -20.10 -3.85 -13.66
CA PHE A 290 -19.61 -5.15 -14.08
C PHE A 290 -19.94 -5.32 -15.55
N GLU A 291 -18.94 -5.70 -16.33
CA GLU A 291 -19.16 -6.11 -17.71
C GLU A 291 -19.80 -7.49 -17.66
N VAL A 292 -21.08 -7.56 -18.05
CA VAL A 292 -21.80 -8.83 -18.13
C VAL A 292 -21.11 -9.66 -19.20
N GLN A 293 -20.43 -10.73 -18.80
CA GLN A 293 -19.96 -11.74 -19.75
C GLN A 293 -21.18 -12.39 -20.39
N VAL A 294 -21.54 -11.93 -21.58
CA VAL A 294 -22.40 -12.70 -22.47
C VAL A 294 -21.57 -13.87 -22.94
N ASN A 295 -21.60 -14.97 -22.18
CA ASN A 295 -21.09 -16.24 -22.67
C ASN A 295 -21.77 -16.50 -24.02
N ALA A 296 -20.98 -16.56 -25.09
CA ALA A 296 -21.40 -16.87 -26.45
C ALA A 296 -21.90 -18.34 -26.62
N GLY A 297 -22.56 -18.87 -25.58
CA GLY A 297 -23.19 -20.18 -25.51
C GLY A 297 -24.63 -20.16 -25.01
N SER A 298 -25.24 -19.00 -24.76
CA SER A 298 -26.64 -18.93 -24.28
C SER A 298 -27.59 -18.16 -25.21
N GLY A 299 -27.71 -18.63 -26.46
CA GLY A 299 -28.87 -18.29 -27.32
C GLY A 299 -30.24 -18.64 -26.69
N ILE A 300 -30.24 -19.29 -25.53
CA ILE A 300 -31.41 -19.56 -24.67
C ILE A 300 -31.78 -18.33 -23.84
N CYS A 301 -30.83 -17.52 -23.35
CA CYS A 301 -31.12 -16.35 -22.52
C CYS A 301 -31.73 -15.20 -23.34
N GLU A 302 -31.25 -14.96 -24.56
CA GLU A 302 -31.87 -13.97 -25.46
C GLU A 302 -33.28 -14.39 -25.87
N LYS A 303 -33.51 -15.68 -26.14
CA LYS A 303 -34.85 -16.21 -26.43
C LYS A 303 -35.78 -16.11 -25.20
N ALA A 304 -35.28 -16.43 -24.00
CA ALA A 304 -36.06 -16.31 -22.78
C ALA A 304 -36.43 -14.85 -22.47
N MET A 305 -35.49 -13.91 -22.62
CA MET A 305 -35.74 -12.48 -22.48
C MET A 305 -36.69 -11.94 -23.55
N ALA A 306 -36.58 -12.39 -24.81
CA ALA A 306 -37.49 -12.02 -25.88
C ALA A 306 -38.92 -12.52 -25.60
N MET A 307 -39.07 -13.75 -25.11
CA MET A 307 -40.37 -14.32 -24.75
C MET A 307 -41.01 -13.62 -23.54
N ILE A 308 -40.20 -13.24 -22.53
CA ILE A 308 -40.68 -12.46 -21.37
C ILE A 308 -41.14 -11.07 -21.80
N LYS A 309 -40.39 -10.37 -22.67
CA LYS A 309 -40.79 -9.07 -23.21
C LYS A 309 -42.08 -9.13 -24.02
N GLN A 310 -42.28 -10.23 -24.76
CA GLN A 310 -43.49 -10.47 -25.55
C GLN A 310 -44.70 -10.83 -24.67
N ALA A 311 -44.49 -11.59 -23.59
CA ALA A 311 -45.54 -11.92 -22.62
C ALA A 311 -45.95 -10.73 -21.73
N LEU A 312 -45.02 -9.80 -21.46
CA LEU A 312 -45.27 -8.61 -20.65
C LEU A 312 -45.68 -7.37 -21.47
N GLY A 313 -45.82 -7.48 -22.79
CA GLY A 313 -46.37 -6.43 -23.65
C GLY A 313 -45.48 -5.18 -23.83
N TRP A 314 -44.18 -5.26 -23.53
CA TRP A 314 -43.26 -4.14 -23.73
C TRP A 314 -42.96 -3.95 -25.23
N LYS A 315 -43.68 -3.02 -25.86
CA LYS A 315 -43.33 -2.54 -27.20
C LYS A 315 -42.08 -1.65 -27.11
N LYS A 316 -41.14 -1.82 -28.05
CA LYS A 316 -40.10 -0.84 -28.32
C LYS A 316 -40.78 0.49 -28.61
N GLU A 317 -40.54 1.52 -27.80
CA GLU A 317 -40.80 2.89 -28.21
C GLU A 317 -39.88 3.19 -29.39
N SER A 318 -40.49 3.52 -30.52
CA SER A 318 -39.81 3.96 -31.73
C SER A 318 -39.61 5.47 -31.65
N THR A 319 -38.40 5.91 -31.30
CA THR A 319 -37.59 6.90 -32.05
C THR A 319 -36.20 6.99 -31.42
#